data_AF-A0A6J3BSA7-F1
#
_entry.id   AF-A0A6J3BSA7-F1
#
_cell.length_a   1.000
_cell.length_b   1.000
_cell.length_c   1.000
_cell.angle_alpha   90.00
_cell.angle_beta   90.00
_cell.angle_gamma   90.00
#
_symmetry.space_group_name_H-M   'P 1'
#
loop_
_entity.id
_entity.type
_entity.pdbx_description
1 polymer ?
#
loop_
_entity_poly.entity_id
_entity_poly.type
_entity_poly.pdbx_seq_one_letter_code
_entity_poly.pdbx_strand_id
1 'polypeptide(L)'
;MDNLAFEMHEDAKQNAVSAGKMNATSRMEMKRQWSLMRIFLVCLLACTITTAVGVLILSLVYVNHSQPRSEVHLGLEALQTATIPVVQKAVDPKFQFLNHLPKSKVFEFPGGAIQWARYRNNVKDYVSIEEEAFGSSLNRQRSQMTLGTLRIKSNGLRAPHWHFNANEHGYLAQGTAWIGVVDDGGVVTTYNVTAGQVIFFPKNTVHWIKNVGNEDCFFLLFFSTHDELQTLDVDDVFFSTPEDIASRSLKPEGGIDFIRTFRKQKEDQGVNLPPNLAELVVNATYVQSADSQVWRYFYDLKGSKEYQFPGGVIQLAQYWKNRSELSNNEKIFSEFLNQHQNALSLSTLRIYNNGLRQPHFHFNANEMGYVISGCAQVGIINTQGTTEFNIHIGDVVFFPTGTQHYIKSTCDEDLLLILAFSTEDQLQTLDMDDYLQATADHILAQLFFKKQSEFKKIPKFKEDQAINLP
;
A
#
# COMPACT_ATOMS: atom_id res chain seq x y z
N MET A 1 -0.34 55.73 -7.67
CA MET A 1 -1.81 55.55 -7.65
C MET A 1 -2.03 54.49 -6.61
N ASP A 2 -2.11 54.97 -5.38
CA ASP A 2 -1.96 54.19 -4.17
C ASP A 2 -3.30 54.09 -3.45
N ASN A 3 -3.50 52.92 -2.85
CA ASN A 3 -4.14 52.65 -1.56
C ASN A 3 -5.39 53.43 -1.18
N LEU A 4 -6.45 52.70 -0.84
CA LEU A 4 -7.32 53.04 0.28
C LEU A 4 -7.72 51.76 1.03
N ALA A 5 -6.97 51.49 2.10
CA ALA A 5 -7.50 50.90 3.31
C ALA A 5 -8.46 51.89 3.97
N PHE A 6 -9.50 51.44 4.67
CA PHE A 6 -10.10 52.24 5.73
C PHE A 6 -10.61 51.39 6.88
N GLU A 7 -10.17 51.82 8.06
CA GLU A 7 -10.45 51.36 9.40
C GLU A 7 -11.85 51.75 9.89
N MET A 8 -12.18 51.14 11.03
CA MET A 8 -13.25 51.42 11.98
C MET A 8 -13.46 52.92 12.29
N HIS A 9 -14.72 53.31 12.55
CA HIS A 9 -15.13 53.83 13.86
C HIS A 9 -16.65 53.99 14.00
N GLU A 10 -17.12 53.67 15.20
CA GLU A 10 -18.38 54.09 15.81
C GLU A 10 -18.56 55.63 15.75
N ASP A 11 -19.79 56.13 15.56
CA ASP A 11 -20.47 56.83 16.66
C ASP A 11 -21.92 57.27 16.35
N ALA A 12 -22.72 57.13 17.42
CA ALA A 12 -23.73 58.04 17.94
C ALA A 12 -24.73 58.81 17.03
N LYS A 13 -26.01 58.41 17.23
CA LYS A 13 -27.16 59.23 17.67
C LYS A 13 -27.60 60.50 16.90
N GLN A 14 -28.87 60.35 16.48
CA GLN A 14 -30.04 61.22 16.74
C GLN A 14 -30.29 62.51 15.93
N ASN A 15 -31.52 62.52 15.41
CA ASN A 15 -32.47 63.62 15.16
C ASN A 15 -32.72 63.88 13.67
N ALA A 16 -33.92 64.12 13.17
CA ALA A 16 -35.29 64.00 13.67
C ALA A 16 -36.19 64.30 12.45
N VAL A 17 -37.34 63.62 12.35
CA VAL A 17 -38.62 64.10 11.74
C VAL A 17 -38.65 64.38 10.23
N SER A 18 -39.40 63.56 9.47
CA SER A 18 -40.76 63.96 9.02
C SER A 18 -41.41 62.92 8.08
N ALA A 19 -42.55 62.42 8.55
CA ALA A 19 -43.78 62.06 7.83
C ALA A 19 -43.73 61.29 6.49
N GLY A 20 -44.24 60.05 6.55
CA GLY A 20 -44.77 59.33 5.39
C GLY A 20 -45.44 58.02 5.81
N LYS A 21 -46.71 58.09 6.25
CA LYS A 21 -47.56 56.91 6.54
C LYS A 21 -47.91 56.18 5.23
N MET A 22 -47.81 54.85 5.21
CA MET A 22 -48.94 53.94 4.91
C MET A 22 -48.54 52.46 4.99
N ASN A 23 -49.06 51.81 6.04
CA ASN A 23 -49.56 50.43 6.18
C ASN A 23 -49.02 49.31 5.27
N ALA A 24 -48.31 48.37 5.88
CA ALA A 24 -48.37 46.95 5.50
C ALA A 24 -48.57 46.10 6.76
N THR A 25 -49.56 45.22 6.65
CA THR A 25 -50.16 44.33 7.64
C THR A 25 -49.20 43.28 8.18
N SER A 26 -49.35 43.00 9.47
CA SER A 26 -48.67 41.95 10.21
C SER A 26 -49.05 40.55 9.71
N ARG A 27 -48.02 39.72 9.47
CA ARG A 27 -48.15 38.26 9.44
C ARG A 27 -47.18 37.70 10.48
N MET A 28 -47.69 37.45 11.69
CA MET A 28 -46.94 36.76 12.76
C MET A 28 -46.73 35.30 12.36
N GLU A 29 -45.49 34.90 12.13
CA GLU A 29 -45.08 33.49 12.20
C GLU A 29 -44.74 33.14 13.66
N MET A 30 -45.60 32.34 14.30
CA MET A 30 -45.33 31.75 15.62
C MET A 30 -44.20 30.71 15.50
N LYS A 31 -42.98 31.06 15.91
CA LYS A 31 -41.92 30.09 16.21
C LYS A 31 -42.28 29.35 17.51
N ARG A 32 -42.74 28.11 17.38
CA ARG A 32 -43.04 27.19 18.49
C ARG A 32 -41.75 26.75 19.18
N GLN A 33 -41.37 27.41 20.28
CA GLN A 33 -40.27 26.98 21.14
C GLN A 33 -40.57 25.59 21.73
N TRP A 34 -39.69 24.62 21.45
CA TRP A 34 -39.79 23.30 22.06
C TRP A 34 -39.18 23.35 23.46
N SER A 35 -39.99 22.97 24.47
CA SER A 35 -39.49 22.79 25.83
C SER A 35 -38.41 21.71 25.86
N LEU A 36 -37.36 21.91 26.68
CA LEU A 36 -36.29 20.94 26.96
C LEU A 36 -36.84 19.55 27.30
N MET A 37 -38.03 19.48 27.91
CA MET A 37 -38.70 18.22 28.22
C MET A 37 -39.11 17.43 26.96
N ARG A 38 -39.49 18.11 25.88
CA ARG A 38 -39.81 17.45 24.60
C ARG A 38 -38.56 16.94 23.90
N ILE A 39 -37.46 17.68 23.97
CA ILE A 39 -36.17 17.24 23.43
C ILE A 39 -35.69 15.99 24.19
N PHE A 40 -35.76 16.02 25.52
CA PHE A 40 -35.44 14.88 26.36
C PHE A 40 -36.27 13.64 26.01
N LEU A 41 -37.59 13.79 25.86
CA LEU A 41 -38.47 12.67 25.49
C LEU A 41 -38.19 12.11 24.10
N VAL A 42 -37.83 12.96 23.12
CA VAL A 42 -37.44 12.49 21.78
C VAL A 42 -36.10 11.74 21.82
N CYS A 43 -35.12 12.23 22.57
CA CYS A 43 -33.85 11.53 22.74
C CYS A 43 -34.04 10.20 23.48
N LEU A 44 -34.88 10.17 24.52
CA LEU A 44 -35.20 8.94 25.25
C LEU A 44 -35.88 7.92 24.33
N LEU A 45 -36.82 8.36 23.50
CA LEU A 45 -37.50 7.50 22.51
C LEU A 45 -36.52 6.97 21.45
N ALA A 46 -35.58 7.79 20.98
CA ALA A 46 -34.56 7.36 20.03
C ALA A 46 -33.62 6.31 20.64
N CYS A 47 -33.21 6.47 21.90
CA CYS A 47 -32.40 5.50 22.63
C CYS A 47 -33.14 4.16 22.86
N THR A 48 -34.43 4.19 23.20
CA THR A 48 -35.19 2.95 23.40
C THR A 48 -35.40 2.19 22.09
N ILE A 49 -35.69 2.89 20.99
CA ILE A 49 -35.85 2.26 19.67
C ILE A 49 -34.53 1.64 19.21
N THR A 50 -33.41 2.37 19.30
CA THR A 50 -32.10 1.86 18.86
C THR A 50 -31.67 0.63 19.67
N THR A 51 -31.92 0.63 20.98
CA THR A 51 -31.63 -0.53 21.85
C THR A 51 -32.51 -1.73 21.48
N ALA A 52 -33.81 -1.51 21.24
CA ALA A 52 -34.73 -2.58 20.85
C ALA A 52 -34.34 -3.22 19.50
N VAL A 53 -33.95 -2.39 18.52
CA VAL A 53 -33.45 -2.87 17.21
C VAL A 53 -32.15 -3.66 17.37
N GLY A 54 -31.21 -3.19 18.19
CA GLY A 54 -29.97 -3.90 18.46
C GLY A 54 -30.19 -5.28 19.09
N VAL A 55 -31.10 -5.38 20.06
CA VAL A 55 -31.47 -6.67 20.70
C VAL A 55 -32.16 -7.61 19.72
N LEU A 56 -33.01 -7.09 18.84
CA LEU A 56 -33.67 -7.88 17.79
C LEU A 56 -32.67 -8.46 16.78
N ILE A 57 -31.70 -7.66 16.34
CA ILE A 57 -30.63 -8.12 15.44
C ILE A 57 -29.80 -9.20 16.11
N LEU A 58 -29.36 -8.99 17.36
CA LEU A 58 -28.62 -9.99 18.13
C LEU A 58 -29.40 -11.29 18.33
N SER A 59 -30.70 -11.19 18.60
CA SER A 59 -31.58 -12.36 18.75
C SER A 59 -31.74 -13.13 17.44
N LEU A 60 -31.89 -12.43 16.31
CA LEU A 60 -31.96 -13.06 14.99
C LEU A 60 -30.67 -13.77 14.60
N VAL A 61 -29.51 -13.16 14.88
CA VAL A 61 -28.20 -13.77 14.63
C VAL A 61 -27.99 -15.00 15.51
N TYR A 62 -28.41 -14.94 16.79
CA TYR A 62 -28.30 -16.06 17.71
C TYR A 62 -29.20 -17.25 17.34
N VAL A 63 -30.43 -16.98 16.91
CA VAL A 63 -31.37 -18.03 16.46
C VAL A 63 -30.89 -18.70 15.16
N ASN A 64 -30.31 -17.94 14.22
CA ASN A 64 -29.75 -18.51 12.99
C ASN A 64 -28.48 -19.35 13.19
N HIS A 65 -27.75 -19.15 14.30
CA HIS A 65 -26.57 -19.95 14.63
C HIS A 65 -26.85 -21.17 15.53
N SER A 66 -28.11 -21.39 15.93
CA SER A 66 -28.50 -22.46 16.84
C SER A 66 -29.24 -23.59 16.08
N GLN A 67 -28.53 -24.37 15.27
CA GLN A 67 -29.02 -25.72 14.89
C GLN A 67 -28.41 -26.77 15.83
N PRO A 68 -29.22 -27.67 16.42
CA PRO A 68 -28.73 -28.68 17.35
C PRO A 68 -28.05 -29.85 16.61
N ARG A 69 -26.90 -30.29 17.12
CA ARG A 69 -26.26 -31.57 16.79
C ARG A 69 -27.26 -32.70 17.07
N SER A 70 -27.64 -33.45 16.05
CA SER A 70 -28.34 -34.73 16.20
C SER A 70 -27.37 -35.89 16.01
N GLU A 71 -27.41 -36.82 16.96
CA GLU A 71 -26.68 -38.08 17.00
C GLU A 71 -27.09 -39.01 15.84
N VAL A 72 -26.12 -39.82 15.41
CA VAL A 72 -26.22 -40.81 14.34
C VAL A 72 -26.88 -42.08 14.86
N HIS A 73 -27.95 -42.54 14.20
CA HIS A 73 -28.27 -43.97 14.16
C HIS A 73 -28.88 -44.40 12.81
N LEU A 74 -28.46 -45.60 12.38
CA LEU A 74 -28.55 -46.18 11.03
C LEU A 74 -29.97 -46.58 10.57
N GLY A 75 -30.19 -46.48 9.25
CA GLY A 75 -31.24 -47.20 8.51
C GLY A 75 -31.13 -46.97 6.99
N LEU A 76 -30.86 -48.03 6.23
CA LEU A 76 -30.70 -48.06 4.76
C LEU A 76 -31.94 -47.53 4.00
N GLU A 77 -31.74 -46.79 2.90
CA GLU A 77 -31.97 -47.28 1.52
C GLU A 77 -31.66 -46.19 0.48
N ALA A 78 -31.17 -46.64 -0.68
CA ALA A 78 -30.44 -45.85 -1.66
C ALA A 78 -31.32 -45.00 -2.59
N LEU A 79 -30.88 -43.77 -2.84
CA LEU A 79 -31.05 -43.10 -4.13
C LEU A 79 -29.71 -42.49 -4.55
N GLN A 80 -29.02 -43.20 -5.45
CA GLN A 80 -27.84 -42.69 -6.14
C GLN A 80 -28.26 -41.62 -7.14
N THR A 81 -28.11 -40.36 -6.77
CA THR A 81 -27.77 -39.31 -7.73
C THR A 81 -26.26 -39.19 -7.75
N ALA A 82 -25.66 -39.59 -8.87
CA ALA A 82 -24.22 -39.46 -9.11
C ALA A 82 -23.86 -37.97 -9.22
N THR A 83 -23.56 -37.34 -8.08
CA THR A 83 -22.74 -36.13 -8.05
C THR A 83 -21.29 -36.57 -8.27
N ILE A 84 -20.78 -36.31 -9.47
CA ILE A 84 -19.34 -36.33 -9.74
C ILE A 84 -18.70 -35.36 -8.73
N PRO A 85 -17.82 -35.81 -7.83
CA PRO A 85 -17.09 -34.87 -6.99
C PRO A 85 -16.17 -34.08 -7.91
N VAL A 86 -16.44 -32.79 -8.07
CA VAL A 86 -15.44 -31.86 -8.57
C VAL A 86 -14.33 -31.90 -7.54
N VAL A 87 -13.26 -32.64 -7.84
CA VAL A 87 -12.03 -32.62 -7.05
C VAL A 87 -11.46 -31.22 -7.21
N GLN A 88 -11.85 -30.32 -6.31
CA GLN A 88 -11.21 -29.03 -6.16
C GLN A 88 -9.80 -29.35 -5.69
N LYS A 89 -8.82 -29.27 -6.61
CA LYS A 89 -7.40 -29.52 -6.29
C LYS A 89 -7.05 -28.63 -5.10
N ALA A 90 -6.76 -29.24 -3.96
CA ALA A 90 -6.27 -28.52 -2.80
C ALA A 90 -4.95 -27.85 -3.17
N VAL A 91 -4.90 -26.52 -3.05
CA VAL A 91 -3.67 -25.75 -3.21
C VAL A 91 -2.82 -25.90 -1.95
N ASP A 92 -1.51 -26.06 -2.12
CA ASP A 92 -0.57 -26.11 -1.00
C ASP A 92 -0.70 -24.82 -0.16
N PRO A 93 -0.94 -24.89 1.17
CA PRO A 93 -1.15 -23.73 2.03
C PRO A 93 -0.07 -22.65 1.94
N LYS A 94 1.17 -22.99 1.55
CA LYS A 94 2.25 -22.01 1.37
C LYS A 94 1.91 -20.92 0.35
N PHE A 95 1.08 -21.20 -0.64
CA PHE A 95 0.69 -20.22 -1.65
C PHE A 95 -0.22 -19.13 -1.11
N GLN A 96 -0.68 -19.22 0.14
CA GLN A 96 -1.27 -18.07 0.84
C GLN A 96 -0.22 -16.99 1.20
N PHE A 97 1.06 -17.34 1.15
CA PHE A 97 2.20 -16.50 1.57
C PHE A 97 3.27 -16.36 0.50
N LEU A 98 3.20 -17.16 -0.57
CA LEU A 98 4.20 -17.22 -1.64
C LEU A 98 3.55 -17.01 -3.01
N ASN A 99 4.12 -16.13 -3.82
CA ASN A 99 3.85 -16.01 -5.25
C ASN A 99 5.14 -16.23 -6.04
N HIS A 100 5.11 -17.16 -6.99
CA HIS A 100 6.19 -17.33 -7.96
C HIS A 100 6.01 -16.34 -9.12
N LEU A 101 6.37 -15.07 -8.91
CA LEU A 101 6.12 -14.02 -9.90
C LEU A 101 6.66 -14.32 -11.31
N PRO A 102 7.82 -15.01 -11.49
CA PRO A 102 8.28 -15.40 -12.82
C PRO A 102 7.32 -16.32 -13.60
N LYS A 103 6.39 -16.98 -12.91
CA LYS A 103 5.32 -17.80 -13.53
C LYS A 103 4.03 -17.02 -13.77
N SER A 104 3.88 -15.85 -13.16
CA SER A 104 2.72 -14.97 -13.32
C SER A 104 2.68 -14.33 -14.71
N LYS A 105 1.48 -13.98 -15.17
CA LYS A 105 1.27 -13.33 -16.46
C LYS A 105 2.13 -12.07 -16.62
N VAL A 106 2.87 -12.01 -17.71
CA VAL A 106 3.54 -10.80 -18.20
C VAL A 106 2.57 -10.01 -19.07
N PHE A 107 2.33 -8.75 -18.69
CA PHE A 107 1.57 -7.80 -19.48
C PHE A 107 2.59 -7.01 -20.31
N GLU A 108 2.68 -7.36 -21.59
CA GLU A 108 3.62 -6.77 -22.54
C GLU A 108 3.05 -5.48 -23.15
N PHE A 109 3.90 -4.46 -23.25
CA PHE A 109 3.62 -3.18 -23.87
C PHE A 109 4.74 -2.84 -24.87
N PRO A 110 4.54 -1.90 -25.81
CA PRO A 110 5.59 -1.52 -26.75
C PRO A 110 6.91 -1.11 -26.06
N GLY A 111 6.80 -0.33 -24.98
CA GLY A 111 7.94 0.21 -24.23
C GLY A 111 8.40 -0.59 -23.03
N GLY A 112 7.84 -1.77 -22.75
CA GLY A 112 8.20 -2.50 -21.54
C GLY A 112 7.19 -3.56 -21.14
N ALA A 113 7.21 -3.94 -19.87
CA ALA A 113 6.36 -5.00 -19.35
C ALA A 113 6.00 -4.77 -17.88
N ILE A 114 4.85 -5.30 -17.47
CA ILE A 114 4.41 -5.31 -16.07
C ILE A 114 4.04 -6.74 -15.67
N GLN A 115 4.45 -7.17 -14.47
CA GLN A 115 3.96 -8.40 -13.83
C GLN A 115 3.38 -8.08 -12.46
N TRP A 116 2.50 -8.95 -11.95
CA TRP A 116 1.76 -8.70 -10.72
C TRP A 116 1.73 -9.90 -9.77
N ALA A 117 1.94 -9.63 -8.48
CA ALA A 117 1.54 -10.47 -7.37
C ALA A 117 0.45 -9.70 -6.59
N ARG A 118 -0.81 -9.94 -6.95
CA ARG A 118 -1.94 -9.10 -6.55
C ARG A 118 -3.22 -9.88 -6.33
N TYR A 119 -4.18 -9.24 -5.67
CA TYR A 119 -5.58 -9.66 -5.69
C TYR A 119 -6.29 -9.25 -6.99
N ARG A 120 -7.22 -10.10 -7.44
CA ARG A 120 -8.16 -9.88 -8.54
C ARG A 120 -9.56 -10.21 -8.07
N ASN A 121 -10.53 -9.37 -8.45
CA ASN A 121 -11.94 -9.60 -8.13
C ASN A 121 -12.52 -10.79 -8.90
N ASN A 122 -12.06 -11.01 -10.14
CA ASN A 122 -12.51 -12.10 -10.98
C ASN A 122 -11.49 -13.25 -10.96
N VAL A 123 -11.92 -14.42 -10.48
CA VAL A 123 -11.08 -15.63 -10.40
C VAL A 123 -10.50 -16.03 -11.77
N LYS A 124 -11.20 -15.73 -12.87
CA LYS A 124 -10.75 -16.04 -14.23
C LYS A 124 -9.53 -15.22 -14.69
N ASP A 125 -9.17 -14.18 -13.93
CA ASP A 125 -8.03 -13.33 -14.26
C ASP A 125 -6.72 -13.89 -13.70
N TYR A 126 -6.77 -14.91 -12.84
CA TYR A 126 -5.58 -15.63 -12.37
C TYR A 126 -5.14 -16.68 -13.39
N VAL A 127 -3.83 -16.88 -13.53
CA VAL A 127 -3.26 -17.89 -14.43
C VAL A 127 -3.22 -19.27 -13.77
N SER A 128 -3.19 -19.30 -12.44
CA SER A 128 -3.10 -20.53 -11.64
C SER A 128 -3.87 -20.43 -10.32
N ILE A 129 -4.21 -21.59 -9.75
CA ILE A 129 -4.79 -21.68 -8.39
C ILE A 129 -3.81 -21.21 -7.31
N GLU A 130 -2.50 -21.24 -7.59
CA GLU A 130 -1.44 -20.77 -6.69
C GLU A 130 -1.46 -19.24 -6.59
N GLU A 131 -1.58 -18.56 -7.74
CA GLU A 131 -1.75 -17.10 -7.79
C GLU A 131 -3.07 -16.65 -7.15
N GLU A 132 -4.17 -17.39 -7.42
CA GLU A 132 -5.46 -17.12 -6.78
C GLU A 132 -5.35 -17.24 -5.25
N ALA A 133 -4.70 -18.28 -4.74
CA ALA A 133 -4.52 -18.47 -3.30
C ALA A 133 -3.75 -17.32 -2.66
N PHE A 134 -2.70 -16.82 -3.32
CA PHE A 134 -1.92 -15.67 -2.87
C PHE A 134 -2.75 -14.40 -2.88
N GLY A 135 -3.35 -14.06 -4.02
CA GLY A 135 -4.16 -12.85 -4.16
C GLY A 135 -5.35 -12.82 -3.20
N SER A 136 -6.08 -13.93 -3.08
CA SER A 136 -7.18 -14.05 -2.12
C SER A 136 -6.70 -13.98 -0.66
N SER A 137 -5.48 -14.42 -0.36
CA SER A 137 -4.88 -14.25 0.97
C SER A 137 -4.63 -12.77 1.28
N LEU A 138 -4.05 -12.02 0.34
CA LEU A 138 -3.81 -10.58 0.50
C LEU A 138 -5.10 -9.81 0.81
N ASN A 139 -6.18 -10.11 0.10
CA ASN A 139 -7.48 -9.49 0.32
C ASN A 139 -8.10 -9.89 1.67
N ARG A 140 -8.16 -11.20 1.95
CA ARG A 140 -8.74 -11.74 3.19
C ARG A 140 -8.03 -11.22 4.45
N GLN A 141 -6.72 -11.10 4.40
CA GLN A 141 -5.89 -10.61 5.51
C GLN A 141 -5.86 -9.07 5.58
N ARG A 142 -6.52 -8.37 4.65
CA ARG A 142 -6.47 -6.90 4.53
C ARG A 142 -5.03 -6.40 4.56
N SER A 143 -4.16 -7.03 3.77
CA SER A 143 -2.72 -6.79 3.75
C SER A 143 -2.31 -5.32 3.55
N GLN A 144 -3.17 -4.52 2.93
CA GLN A 144 -2.88 -3.19 2.40
C GLN A 144 -1.63 -3.16 1.50
N MET A 145 -1.33 -4.27 0.83
CA MET A 145 -0.16 -4.38 -0.03
C MET A 145 -0.47 -5.21 -1.27
N THR A 146 0.01 -4.72 -2.40
CA THR A 146 0.05 -5.41 -3.69
C THR A 146 1.41 -5.14 -4.31
N LEU A 147 2.02 -6.13 -4.96
CA LEU A 147 3.29 -5.94 -5.66
C LEU A 147 3.12 -6.03 -7.18
N GLY A 148 3.78 -5.12 -7.88
CA GLY A 148 4.03 -5.20 -9.32
C GLY A 148 5.51 -5.04 -9.63
N THR A 149 5.97 -5.64 -10.71
CA THR A 149 7.27 -5.27 -11.32
C THR A 149 7.01 -4.48 -12.59
N LEU A 150 7.84 -3.47 -12.84
CA LEU A 150 7.75 -2.62 -14.02
C LEU A 150 9.11 -2.59 -14.71
N ARG A 151 9.13 -3.05 -15.97
CA ARG A 151 10.26 -2.88 -16.88
C ARG A 151 9.94 -1.76 -17.86
N ILE A 152 10.85 -0.81 -18.02
CA ILE A 152 10.76 0.25 -19.03
C ILE A 152 12.01 0.19 -19.87
N LYS A 153 11.86 -0.08 -21.17
CA LYS A 153 12.97 -0.11 -22.13
C LYS A 153 13.69 1.25 -22.16
N SER A 154 14.95 1.29 -22.61
CA SER A 154 15.61 2.57 -22.88
C SER A 154 14.74 3.46 -23.78
N ASN A 155 14.61 4.73 -23.42
CA ASN A 155 13.68 5.70 -24.02
C ASN A 155 12.19 5.35 -23.92
N GLY A 156 11.79 4.30 -23.20
CA GLY A 156 10.39 4.00 -22.89
C GLY A 156 9.84 4.92 -21.80
N LEU A 157 8.51 5.00 -21.69
CA LEU A 157 7.81 5.81 -20.70
C LEU A 157 6.64 5.01 -20.12
N ARG A 158 6.56 4.90 -18.79
CA ARG A 158 5.28 4.61 -18.12
C ARG A 158 4.44 5.88 -18.22
N ALA A 159 3.36 5.80 -18.99
CA ALA A 159 2.50 6.94 -19.32
C ALA A 159 2.03 7.68 -18.06
N PRO A 160 1.76 9.00 -18.13
CA PRO A 160 1.20 9.73 -17.02
C PRO A 160 -0.10 9.08 -16.52
N HIS A 161 -0.16 8.80 -15.22
CA HIS A 161 -1.27 8.06 -14.61
C HIS A 161 -1.39 8.36 -13.12
N TRP A 162 -2.46 7.86 -12.51
CA TRP A 162 -2.66 7.89 -11.06
C TRP A 162 -3.45 6.67 -10.58
N HIS A 163 -3.40 6.44 -9.27
CA HIS A 163 -4.11 5.35 -8.60
C HIS A 163 -5.21 5.87 -7.68
N PHE A 164 -6.42 5.31 -7.79
CA PHE A 164 -7.58 5.76 -7.01
C PHE A 164 -7.61 5.24 -5.58
N ASN A 165 -7.06 4.04 -5.37
CA ASN A 165 -7.21 3.29 -4.13
C ASN A 165 -5.88 2.91 -3.47
N ALA A 166 -4.74 3.43 -3.95
CA ALA A 166 -3.43 3.11 -3.40
C ALA A 166 -2.45 4.27 -3.53
N ASN A 167 -1.58 4.42 -2.53
CA ASN A 167 -0.29 5.06 -2.73
C ASN A 167 0.64 4.07 -3.45
N GLU A 168 1.59 4.58 -4.22
CA GLU A 168 2.62 3.79 -4.89
C GLU A 168 3.99 4.07 -4.25
N HIS A 169 4.70 3.01 -3.90
CA HIS A 169 6.08 3.07 -3.46
C HIS A 169 6.92 2.23 -4.41
N GLY A 170 8.03 2.77 -4.89
CA GLY A 170 8.88 2.07 -5.85
C GLY A 170 10.31 1.95 -5.34
N TYR A 171 10.96 0.84 -5.63
CA TYR A 171 12.40 0.69 -5.54
C TYR A 171 12.97 0.48 -6.94
N LEU A 172 13.89 1.36 -7.37
CA LEU A 172 14.56 1.19 -8.65
C LEU A 172 15.71 0.19 -8.49
N ALA A 173 15.57 -1.02 -9.02
CA ALA A 173 16.60 -2.05 -8.92
C ALA A 173 17.69 -1.93 -10.01
N GLN A 174 17.33 -1.39 -11.19
CA GLN A 174 18.26 -1.20 -12.31
C GLN A 174 17.86 0.01 -13.16
N GLY A 175 18.84 0.69 -13.75
CA GLY A 175 18.62 1.77 -14.72
C GLY A 175 18.59 3.18 -14.10
N THR A 176 18.16 4.14 -14.92
CA THR A 176 18.03 5.55 -14.55
C THR A 176 16.74 6.10 -15.13
N ALA A 177 15.89 6.65 -14.28
CA ALA A 177 14.60 7.19 -14.65
C ALA A 177 14.52 8.69 -14.37
N TRP A 178 13.81 9.40 -15.23
CA TRP A 178 13.34 10.76 -14.97
C TRP A 178 11.85 10.69 -14.65
N ILE A 179 11.49 11.25 -13.52
CA ILE A 179 10.14 11.19 -12.96
C ILE A 179 9.55 12.60 -12.95
N GLY A 180 8.26 12.69 -13.17
CA GLY A 180 7.50 13.88 -12.84
C GLY A 180 6.25 13.55 -12.06
N VAL A 181 5.90 14.46 -11.16
CA VAL A 181 4.77 14.35 -10.23
C VAL A 181 4.03 15.68 -10.24
N VAL A 182 2.70 15.63 -10.35
CA VAL A 182 1.82 16.81 -10.24
C VAL A 182 1.11 16.76 -8.90
N ASP A 183 1.41 17.71 -8.01
CA ASP A 183 0.74 17.79 -6.71
C ASP A 183 -0.67 18.41 -6.77
N ASP A 184 -1.34 18.48 -5.63
CA ASP A 184 -2.71 19.01 -5.50
C ASP A 184 -2.81 20.52 -5.79
N GLY A 185 -1.69 21.24 -5.73
CA GLY A 185 -1.57 22.63 -6.16
C GLY A 185 -1.30 22.80 -7.65
N GLY A 186 -1.14 21.70 -8.41
CA GLY A 186 -0.76 21.72 -9.82
C GLY A 186 0.72 22.02 -10.05
N VAL A 187 1.55 21.98 -9.00
CA VAL A 187 3.00 22.18 -9.12
C VAL A 187 3.63 20.88 -9.62
N VAL A 188 4.42 21.00 -10.68
CA VAL A 188 5.16 19.87 -11.25
C VAL A 188 6.53 19.77 -10.60
N THR A 189 6.79 18.64 -9.96
CA THR A 189 8.11 18.28 -9.42
C THR A 189 8.74 17.22 -10.31
N THR A 190 9.91 17.51 -10.87
CA THR A 190 10.65 16.56 -11.73
C THR A 190 12.05 16.28 -11.21
N TYR A 191 12.48 15.03 -11.31
CA TYR A 191 13.76 14.60 -10.77
C TYR A 191 14.24 13.29 -11.39
N ASN A 192 15.55 13.04 -11.29
CA ASN A 192 16.14 11.75 -11.67
C ASN A 192 16.21 10.79 -10.47
N VAL A 193 16.06 9.51 -10.77
CA VAL A 193 16.22 8.38 -9.85
C VAL A 193 17.13 7.34 -10.48
N THR A 194 18.01 6.75 -9.68
CA THR A 194 18.98 5.72 -10.07
C THR A 194 18.82 4.47 -9.21
N ALA A 195 19.46 3.37 -9.64
CA ALA A 195 19.37 2.10 -8.94
C ALA A 195 19.75 2.19 -7.44
N GLY A 196 18.90 1.61 -6.59
CA GLY A 196 19.04 1.64 -5.14
C GLY A 196 18.20 2.71 -4.44
N GLN A 197 17.45 3.51 -5.19
CA GLN A 197 16.66 4.62 -4.65
C GLN A 197 15.17 4.30 -4.61
N VAL A 198 14.47 4.94 -3.68
CA VAL A 198 13.05 4.76 -3.42
C VAL A 198 12.26 5.97 -3.91
N ILE A 199 11.08 5.70 -4.47
CA ILE A 199 10.09 6.69 -4.87
C ILE A 199 8.80 6.49 -4.08
N PHE A 200 8.06 7.57 -3.89
CA PHE A 200 6.74 7.54 -3.26
C PHE A 200 5.80 8.48 -3.99
N PHE A 201 4.63 7.99 -4.37
CA PHE A 201 3.55 8.76 -4.95
C PHE A 201 2.28 8.58 -4.13
N PRO A 202 1.73 9.66 -3.58
CA PRO A 202 0.44 9.60 -2.91
C PRO A 202 -0.69 9.14 -3.85
N LYS A 203 -1.71 8.54 -3.25
CA LYS A 203 -2.96 8.21 -3.92
C LYS A 203 -3.56 9.45 -4.61
N ASN A 204 -4.10 9.26 -5.81
CA ASN A 204 -4.65 10.32 -6.68
C ASN A 204 -3.64 11.38 -7.17
N THR A 205 -2.34 11.09 -7.13
CA THR A 205 -1.31 11.99 -7.67
C THR A 205 -0.90 11.56 -9.07
N VAL A 206 -1.01 12.48 -10.04
CA VAL A 206 -0.58 12.21 -11.43
C VAL A 206 0.93 12.16 -11.47
N HIS A 207 1.49 11.10 -12.02
CA HIS A 207 2.93 10.94 -12.16
C HIS A 207 3.29 10.12 -13.40
N TRP A 208 4.55 10.20 -13.82
CA TRP A 208 5.11 9.44 -14.95
C TRP A 208 6.55 9.05 -14.70
N ILE A 209 7.01 7.99 -15.38
CA ILE A 209 8.36 7.46 -15.25
C ILE A 209 8.95 7.26 -16.64
N LYS A 210 9.93 8.08 -17.00
CA LYS A 210 10.66 8.00 -18.27
C LYS A 210 11.99 7.32 -18.04
N ASN A 211 12.32 6.27 -18.79
CA ASN A 211 13.68 5.79 -18.82
C ASN A 211 14.55 6.75 -19.65
N VAL A 212 15.57 7.33 -19.02
CA VAL A 212 16.55 8.24 -19.64
C VAL A 212 17.96 7.63 -19.72
N GLY A 213 18.12 6.39 -19.26
CA GLY A 213 19.35 5.61 -19.36
C GLY A 213 19.43 4.79 -20.65
N ASN A 214 20.61 4.18 -20.85
CA ASN A 214 20.88 3.31 -22.00
C ASN A 214 20.47 1.84 -21.75
N GLU A 215 20.21 1.48 -20.51
CA GLU A 215 19.70 0.16 -20.11
C GLU A 215 18.23 0.24 -19.71
N ASP A 216 17.56 -0.90 -19.60
CA ASP A 216 16.18 -0.97 -19.13
C ASP A 216 16.09 -0.57 -17.65
N CYS A 217 15.05 0.18 -17.29
CA CYS A 217 14.67 0.37 -15.90
C CYS A 217 13.95 -0.88 -15.40
N PHE A 218 14.26 -1.32 -14.19
CA PHE A 218 13.51 -2.36 -13.48
C PHE A 218 13.09 -1.86 -12.10
N PHE A 219 11.80 -1.63 -11.92
CA PHE A 219 11.19 -1.19 -10.67
C PHE A 219 10.47 -2.34 -9.98
N LEU A 220 10.58 -2.37 -8.65
CA LEU A 220 9.64 -3.07 -7.78
C LEU A 220 8.66 -2.05 -7.21
N LEU A 221 7.37 -2.26 -7.43
CA LEU A 221 6.31 -1.32 -7.07
C LEU A 221 5.39 -1.96 -6.03
N PHE A 222 5.23 -1.31 -4.89
CA PHE A 222 4.35 -1.69 -3.81
C PHE A 222 3.20 -0.69 -3.70
N PHE A 223 1.98 -1.20 -3.79
CA PHE A 223 0.77 -0.41 -3.75
C PHE A 223 0.04 -0.63 -2.44
N SER A 224 -0.36 0.44 -1.77
CA SER A 224 -0.99 0.38 -0.45
C SER A 224 -2.46 -0.07 -0.48
N THR A 225 -2.75 -1.22 -1.11
CA THR A 225 -4.10 -1.77 -1.26
C THR A 225 -4.10 -3.29 -1.19
N HIS A 226 -5.13 -3.85 -0.57
CA HIS A 226 -5.45 -5.29 -0.60
C HIS A 226 -6.60 -5.61 -1.57
N ASP A 227 -7.17 -4.59 -2.19
CA ASP A 227 -8.16 -4.72 -3.25
C ASP A 227 -7.48 -4.67 -4.62
N GLU A 228 -8.25 -4.97 -5.67
CA GLU A 228 -7.78 -4.81 -7.03
C GLU A 228 -7.35 -3.36 -7.29
N LEU A 229 -6.11 -3.16 -7.71
CA LEU A 229 -5.54 -1.83 -7.96
C LEU A 229 -6.32 -1.13 -9.08
N GLN A 230 -6.75 0.10 -8.81
CA GLN A 230 -7.48 0.94 -9.75
C GLN A 230 -6.57 2.04 -10.27
N THR A 231 -6.29 2.01 -11.57
CA THR A 231 -5.36 2.92 -12.25
C THR A 231 -6.07 3.61 -13.40
N LEU A 232 -5.69 4.85 -13.68
CA LEU A 232 -6.14 5.57 -14.87
C LEU A 232 -4.99 6.29 -15.53
N ASP A 233 -4.84 6.06 -16.83
CA ASP A 233 -3.83 6.70 -17.65
C ASP A 233 -4.44 7.95 -18.33
N VAL A 234 -3.61 8.98 -18.55
CA VAL A 234 -4.07 10.29 -19.05
C VAL A 234 -4.72 10.19 -20.43
N ASP A 235 -4.21 9.33 -21.32
CA ASP A 235 -4.79 9.13 -22.65
C ASP A 235 -6.15 8.42 -22.57
N ASP A 236 -6.32 7.45 -21.68
CA ASP A 236 -7.61 6.82 -21.41
C ASP A 236 -8.66 7.83 -20.95
N VAL A 237 -8.29 8.76 -20.07
CA VAL A 237 -9.19 9.85 -19.64
C VAL A 237 -9.54 10.77 -20.79
N PHE A 238 -8.55 11.16 -21.59
CA PHE A 238 -8.76 12.04 -22.72
C PHE A 238 -9.76 11.43 -23.71
N PHE A 239 -9.58 10.16 -24.10
CA PHE A 239 -10.47 9.48 -25.05
C PHE A 239 -11.83 9.06 -24.46
N SER A 240 -11.95 8.99 -23.13
CA SER A 240 -13.24 8.71 -22.46
C SER A 240 -14.04 9.98 -22.20
N THR A 241 -13.42 11.16 -22.27
CA THR A 241 -14.10 12.45 -22.09
C THR A 241 -14.86 12.82 -23.37
N PRO A 242 -16.15 13.19 -23.31
CA PRO A 242 -16.89 13.65 -24.49
C PRO A 242 -16.16 14.80 -25.20
N GLU A 243 -16.07 14.74 -26.52
CA GLU A 243 -15.25 15.65 -27.33
C GLU A 243 -15.61 17.13 -27.11
N ASP A 244 -16.89 17.44 -26.94
CA ASP A 244 -17.38 18.80 -26.71
C ASP A 244 -16.99 19.32 -25.32
N ILE A 245 -17.00 18.44 -24.31
CA ILE A 245 -16.52 18.75 -22.95
C ILE A 245 -15.01 18.96 -22.95
N ALA A 246 -14.24 18.07 -23.59
CA ALA A 246 -12.80 18.22 -23.73
C ALA A 246 -12.43 19.53 -24.43
N SER A 247 -13.11 19.86 -25.54
CA SER A 247 -12.91 21.09 -26.28
C SER A 247 -13.21 22.34 -25.44
N ARG A 248 -14.31 22.37 -24.69
CA ARG A 248 -14.67 23.50 -23.82
C ARG A 248 -13.70 23.68 -22.66
N SER A 249 -13.17 22.59 -22.12
CA SER A 249 -12.22 22.61 -21.02
C SER A 249 -10.83 23.08 -21.47
N LEU A 250 -10.30 22.51 -22.56
CA LEU A 250 -8.95 22.78 -23.05
C LEU A 250 -8.85 24.03 -23.93
N LYS A 251 -9.97 24.44 -24.55
CA LYS A 251 -10.07 25.59 -25.47
C LYS A 251 -8.95 25.63 -26.53
N PRO A 252 -8.69 24.51 -27.24
CA PRO A 252 -7.62 24.49 -28.23
C PRO A 252 -7.97 25.42 -29.41
N GLU A 253 -6.94 25.90 -30.10
CA GLU A 253 -7.11 26.49 -31.43
C GLU A 253 -7.76 25.45 -32.36
N GLY A 254 -8.78 25.85 -33.13
CA GLY A 254 -9.59 24.91 -33.93
C GLY A 254 -10.73 24.22 -33.15
N GLY A 255 -10.87 24.45 -31.84
CA GLY A 255 -12.02 23.99 -31.05
C GLY A 255 -12.19 22.47 -31.06
N ILE A 256 -13.43 22.00 -31.25
CA ILE A 256 -13.75 20.56 -31.21
C ILE A 256 -13.11 19.80 -32.38
N ASP A 257 -12.88 20.46 -33.52
CA ASP A 257 -12.29 19.80 -34.68
C ASP A 257 -10.82 19.45 -34.43
N PHE A 258 -10.10 20.23 -33.60
CA PHE A 258 -8.76 19.85 -33.13
C PHE A 258 -8.82 18.61 -32.22
N ILE A 259 -9.77 18.54 -31.28
CA ILE A 259 -9.94 17.36 -30.41
C ILE A 259 -10.18 16.09 -31.24
N ARG A 260 -10.96 16.18 -32.32
CA ARG A 260 -11.24 15.06 -33.23
C ARG A 260 -10.04 14.58 -34.05
N THR A 261 -8.94 15.33 -34.07
CA THR A 261 -7.70 14.91 -34.74
C THR A 261 -6.94 13.85 -33.95
N PHE A 262 -7.11 13.81 -32.62
CA PHE A 262 -6.46 12.81 -31.78
C PHE A 262 -7.00 11.42 -32.07
N ARG A 263 -6.10 10.44 -32.20
CA ARG A 263 -6.45 9.05 -32.46
C ARG A 263 -5.93 8.16 -31.35
N LYS A 264 -6.84 7.37 -30.75
CA LYS A 264 -6.46 6.35 -29.78
C LYS A 264 -5.62 5.30 -30.47
N GLN A 265 -4.48 4.96 -29.88
CA GLN A 265 -3.62 3.90 -30.39
C GLN A 265 -4.31 2.55 -30.23
N LYS A 266 -4.00 1.61 -31.11
CA LYS A 266 -4.56 0.26 -31.06
C LYS A 266 -3.94 -0.53 -29.91
N GLU A 267 -2.63 -0.38 -29.75
CA GLU A 267 -1.86 -0.95 -28.66
C GLU A 267 -2.09 -0.15 -27.38
N ASP A 268 -2.09 -0.87 -26.25
CA ASP A 268 -2.10 -0.25 -24.93
C ASP A 268 -0.81 0.58 -24.73
N GLN A 269 -0.99 1.84 -24.33
CA GLN A 269 0.09 2.82 -24.17
C GLN A 269 0.59 2.93 -22.73
N GLY A 270 0.13 2.07 -21.82
CA GLY A 270 0.52 2.14 -20.41
C GLY A 270 2.04 2.20 -20.21
N VAL A 271 2.81 1.40 -20.94
CA VAL A 271 4.26 1.59 -21.08
C VAL A 271 4.61 1.76 -22.56
N ASN A 272 4.74 3.01 -23.01
CA ASN A 272 4.90 3.32 -24.43
C ASN A 272 6.37 3.44 -24.87
N LEU A 273 6.58 3.17 -26.15
CA LEU A 273 7.80 3.46 -26.89
C LEU A 273 7.43 3.60 -28.38
N PRO A 274 7.00 4.78 -28.81
CA PRO A 274 6.61 5.00 -30.20
C PRO A 274 7.79 4.73 -31.16
N PRO A 275 7.58 4.02 -32.29
CA PRO A 275 8.65 3.74 -33.24
C PRO A 275 9.22 4.99 -33.91
N ASN A 276 8.41 6.05 -34.03
CA ASN A 276 8.80 7.36 -34.55
C ASN A 276 9.06 8.39 -33.44
N LEU A 277 9.49 7.96 -32.25
CA LEU A 277 9.71 8.83 -31.09
C LEU A 277 10.58 10.07 -31.42
N ALA A 278 11.62 9.89 -32.24
CA ALA A 278 12.52 10.98 -32.63
C ALA A 278 11.84 12.07 -33.47
N GLU A 279 10.76 11.73 -34.18
CA GLU A 279 9.94 12.69 -34.93
C GLU A 279 8.90 13.37 -34.01
N LEU A 280 8.34 12.60 -33.06
CA LEU A 280 7.30 13.07 -32.15
C LEU A 280 7.82 14.01 -31.06
N VAL A 281 9.05 13.79 -30.60
CA VAL A 281 9.64 14.50 -29.46
C VAL A 281 10.86 15.27 -29.92
N VAL A 282 10.69 16.59 -30.06
CA VAL A 282 11.75 17.53 -30.39
C VAL A 282 12.07 18.41 -29.18
N ASN A 283 13.35 18.64 -28.90
CA ASN A 283 13.83 19.52 -27.82
C ASN A 283 13.36 19.14 -26.41
N ALA A 284 13.28 17.85 -26.08
CA ALA A 284 12.98 17.42 -24.72
C ALA A 284 14.07 17.89 -23.74
N THR A 285 13.65 18.53 -22.64
CA THR A 285 14.52 18.93 -21.53
C THR A 285 14.04 18.27 -20.24
N TYR A 286 14.98 17.68 -19.52
CA TYR A 286 14.71 17.01 -18.24
C TYR A 286 15.25 17.89 -17.12
N VAL A 287 14.45 18.87 -16.71
CA VAL A 287 14.82 19.82 -15.68
C VAL A 287 14.65 19.18 -14.29
N GLN A 288 15.58 19.48 -13.39
CA GLN A 288 15.54 19.06 -11.99
C GLN A 288 14.84 20.17 -11.17
N SER A 289 13.81 19.80 -10.41
CA SER A 289 13.18 20.69 -9.42
C SER A 289 14.08 20.89 -8.20
N ALA A 290 13.77 21.92 -7.39
CA ALA A 290 14.52 22.17 -6.16
C ALA A 290 14.43 20.99 -5.17
N ASP A 291 15.53 20.68 -4.50
CA ASP A 291 15.64 19.60 -3.52
C ASP A 291 14.49 19.58 -2.51
N SER A 292 14.10 20.73 -1.98
CA SER A 292 13.01 20.85 -1.00
C SER A 292 11.66 20.31 -1.50
N GLN A 293 11.46 20.23 -2.81
CA GLN A 293 10.28 19.61 -3.43
C GLN A 293 10.53 18.13 -3.75
N VAL A 294 11.73 17.80 -4.25
CA VAL A 294 12.09 16.46 -4.72
C VAL A 294 12.10 15.45 -3.58
N TRP A 295 12.72 15.79 -2.44
CA TRP A 295 12.88 14.88 -1.30
C TRP A 295 11.56 14.46 -0.63
N ARG A 296 10.41 15.02 -1.04
CA ARG A 296 9.08 14.50 -0.66
C ARG A 296 8.80 13.15 -1.32
N TYR A 297 9.18 13.01 -2.59
CA TYR A 297 8.82 11.87 -3.43
C TYR A 297 9.98 10.87 -3.62
N PHE A 298 11.12 11.12 -2.97
CA PHE A 298 12.39 10.48 -3.25
C PHE A 298 13.18 10.20 -1.97
N TYR A 299 13.79 9.02 -1.87
CA TYR A 299 14.70 8.66 -0.79
C TYR A 299 15.91 7.86 -1.30
N ASP A 300 17.11 8.29 -0.93
CA ASP A 300 18.35 7.61 -1.31
C ASP A 300 18.64 6.41 -0.39
N LEU A 301 17.89 5.32 -0.56
CA LEU A 301 17.98 4.15 0.32
C LEU A 301 19.36 3.51 0.29
N LYS A 302 19.98 3.40 -0.88
CA LYS A 302 21.35 2.88 -1.03
C LYS A 302 22.38 3.69 -0.23
N GLY A 303 22.22 5.01 -0.19
CA GLY A 303 23.10 5.93 0.54
C GLY A 303 22.74 6.13 2.02
N SER A 304 21.66 5.50 2.50
CA SER A 304 21.17 5.72 3.87
C SER A 304 21.89 4.87 4.91
N LYS A 305 21.59 5.13 6.18
CA LYS A 305 22.20 4.44 7.33
C LYS A 305 21.99 2.92 7.24
N GLU A 306 23.09 2.19 7.30
CA GLU A 306 23.11 0.74 7.43
C GLU A 306 23.00 0.32 8.91
N TYR A 307 22.00 -0.49 9.20
CA TYR A 307 21.86 -1.20 10.46
C TYR A 307 22.55 -2.55 10.30
N GLN A 308 23.74 -2.65 10.88
CA GLN A 308 24.64 -3.80 10.76
C GLN A 308 24.35 -4.81 11.88
N PHE A 309 24.20 -6.08 11.50
CA PHE A 309 24.00 -7.21 12.39
C PHE A 309 25.06 -8.28 12.10
N PRO A 310 25.32 -9.24 13.01
CA PRO A 310 26.33 -10.28 12.78
C PRO A 310 26.15 -11.04 11.46
N GLY A 311 24.90 -11.34 11.09
CA GLY A 311 24.56 -12.10 9.89
C GLY A 311 24.03 -11.29 8.71
N GLY A 312 24.03 -9.95 8.75
CA GLY A 312 23.45 -9.17 7.65
C GLY A 312 23.31 -7.67 7.89
N VAL A 313 22.61 -7.01 6.95
CA VAL A 313 22.43 -5.55 6.92
C VAL A 313 20.98 -5.21 6.59
N ILE A 314 20.45 -4.19 7.25
CA ILE A 314 19.15 -3.58 6.93
C ILE A 314 19.34 -2.09 6.65
N GLN A 315 18.70 -1.56 5.60
CA GLN A 315 18.52 -0.11 5.41
C GLN A 315 17.02 0.20 5.30
N LEU A 316 16.59 1.34 5.83
CA LEU A 316 15.16 1.65 6.01
C LEU A 316 14.80 3.01 5.40
N ALA A 317 13.78 3.02 4.54
CA ALA A 317 13.06 4.19 4.08
C ALA A 317 11.69 4.21 4.77
N GLN A 318 11.61 4.87 5.92
CA GLN A 318 10.41 4.87 6.77
C GLN A 318 10.17 6.22 7.44
N TYR A 319 9.02 6.35 8.10
CA TYR A 319 8.80 7.39 9.08
C TYR A 319 9.63 7.15 10.35
N TRP A 320 10.31 8.19 10.83
CA TRP A 320 11.04 8.19 12.09
C TRP A 320 10.38 9.12 13.10
N LYS A 321 10.03 8.59 14.28
CA LYS A 321 9.52 9.40 15.40
C LYS A 321 10.60 10.37 15.91
N ASN A 322 11.78 9.83 16.19
CA ASN A 322 12.94 10.65 16.53
C ASN A 322 13.77 10.90 15.27
N ARG A 323 13.84 12.17 14.86
CA ARG A 323 14.49 12.60 13.62
C ARG A 323 15.85 13.26 13.87
N SER A 324 16.39 13.19 15.09
CA SER A 324 17.61 13.92 15.46
C SER A 324 18.84 13.49 14.65
N GLU A 325 18.90 12.21 14.28
CA GLU A 325 20.00 11.63 13.50
C GLU A 325 19.78 11.69 11.98
N LEU A 326 18.60 12.11 11.52
CA LEU A 326 18.28 12.20 10.10
C LEU A 326 18.90 13.45 9.47
N SER A 327 19.40 13.30 8.26
CA SER A 327 19.69 14.44 7.38
C SER A 327 18.42 15.24 7.08
N ASN A 328 18.58 16.47 6.59
CA ASN A 328 17.42 17.32 6.24
C ASN A 328 16.53 16.68 5.18
N ASN A 329 17.14 15.96 4.24
CA ASN A 329 16.44 15.31 3.13
C ASN A 329 15.61 14.11 3.63
N GLU A 330 16.18 13.30 4.52
CA GLU A 330 15.47 12.18 5.15
C GLU A 330 14.33 12.67 6.04
N LYS A 331 14.47 13.84 6.69
CA LYS A 331 13.38 14.46 7.46
C LYS A 331 12.21 14.82 6.55
N ILE A 332 12.47 15.44 5.39
CA ILE A 332 11.42 15.81 4.42
C ILE A 332 10.66 14.56 3.98
N PHE A 333 11.37 13.51 3.57
CA PHE A 333 10.75 12.26 3.14
C PHE A 333 9.95 11.60 4.27
N SER A 334 10.57 11.47 5.45
CA SER A 334 9.93 10.87 6.65
C SER A 334 8.64 11.60 7.02
N GLU A 335 8.66 12.94 7.03
CA GLU A 335 7.48 13.74 7.37
C GLU A 335 6.41 13.65 6.29
N PHE A 336 6.81 13.65 5.02
CA PHE A 336 5.88 13.51 3.92
C PHE A 336 5.20 12.14 3.92
N LEU A 337 5.91 11.03 4.17
CA LEU A 337 5.30 9.71 4.33
C LEU A 337 4.21 9.71 5.42
N ASN A 338 4.51 10.26 6.60
CA ASN A 338 3.58 10.24 7.73
C ASN A 338 2.34 11.14 7.54
N GLN A 339 2.38 12.08 6.60
CA GLN A 339 1.21 12.89 6.21
C GLN A 339 0.21 12.11 5.35
N HIS A 340 0.58 10.94 4.82
CA HIS A 340 -0.26 10.15 3.92
C HIS A 340 -0.72 8.85 4.57
N GLN A 341 -2.04 8.72 4.71
CA GLN A 341 -2.65 7.50 5.23
C GLN A 341 -2.30 6.30 4.36
N ASN A 342 -2.08 5.16 5.00
CA ASN A 342 -1.62 3.90 4.45
C ASN A 342 -0.32 4.02 3.65
N ALA A 343 0.56 4.99 3.94
CA ALA A 343 1.93 4.95 3.44
C ALA A 343 2.61 3.66 3.90
N LEU A 344 3.52 3.15 3.08
CA LEU A 344 4.33 1.96 3.37
C LEU A 344 5.72 2.41 3.77
N SER A 345 6.37 1.61 4.62
CA SER A 345 7.81 1.72 4.83
C SER A 345 8.52 0.70 3.95
N LEU A 346 9.63 1.08 3.31
CA LEU A 346 10.44 0.19 2.47
C LEU A 346 11.78 -0.11 3.13
N SER A 347 12.34 -1.28 2.87
CA SER A 347 13.69 -1.63 3.33
C SER A 347 14.44 -2.52 2.35
N THR A 348 15.77 -2.49 2.46
CA THR A 348 16.60 -3.61 2.01
C THR A 348 16.85 -4.54 3.20
N LEU A 349 16.79 -5.84 2.95
CA LEU A 349 17.25 -6.87 3.89
C LEU A 349 18.30 -7.73 3.18
N ARG A 350 19.55 -7.61 3.61
CA ARG A 350 20.64 -8.48 3.18
C ARG A 350 20.95 -9.48 4.30
N ILE A 351 20.84 -10.76 4.00
CA ILE A 351 21.27 -11.85 4.90
C ILE A 351 22.50 -12.50 4.27
N TYR A 352 23.61 -12.51 5.00
CA TYR A 352 24.84 -13.15 4.55
C TYR A 352 24.64 -14.66 4.38
N ASN A 353 25.51 -15.30 3.61
CA ASN A 353 25.57 -16.76 3.49
C ASN A 353 25.47 -17.44 4.88
N ASN A 354 24.59 -18.45 4.99
CA ASN A 354 24.26 -19.18 6.22
C ASN A 354 23.66 -18.34 7.35
N GLY A 355 23.39 -17.05 7.13
CA GLY A 355 22.73 -16.18 8.08
C GLY A 355 21.25 -16.50 8.27
N LEU A 356 20.72 -16.09 9.41
CA LEU A 356 19.33 -16.27 9.81
C LEU A 356 18.76 -14.93 10.28
N ARG A 357 17.75 -14.42 9.56
CA ARG A 357 16.79 -13.49 10.17
C ARG A 357 15.98 -14.32 11.16
N GLN A 358 16.27 -14.13 12.43
CA GLN A 358 15.73 -14.97 13.50
C GLN A 358 14.20 -14.93 13.56
N PRO A 359 13.57 -15.93 14.21
CA PRO A 359 12.13 -15.90 14.40
C PRO A 359 11.68 -14.60 15.08
N HIS A 360 10.77 -13.88 14.42
CA HIS A 360 10.27 -12.60 14.88
C HIS A 360 8.85 -12.35 14.36
N PHE A 361 8.20 -11.32 14.87
CA PHE A 361 6.95 -10.81 14.32
C PHE A 361 6.90 -9.29 14.44
N HIS A 362 6.02 -8.68 13.63
CA HIS A 362 5.75 -7.25 13.68
C HIS A 362 4.44 -6.97 14.41
N PHE A 363 4.44 -5.99 15.30
CA PHE A 363 3.25 -5.59 16.05
C PHE A 363 2.27 -4.77 15.22
N ASN A 364 2.80 -3.96 14.29
CA ASN A 364 2.05 -2.89 13.65
C ASN A 364 2.14 -2.89 12.11
N ALA A 365 2.62 -3.98 11.50
CA ALA A 365 2.78 -4.06 10.06
C ALA A 365 2.59 -5.49 9.54
N ASN A 366 1.92 -5.61 8.39
CA ASN A 366 2.17 -6.74 7.51
C ASN A 366 3.48 -6.50 6.79
N GLU A 367 4.17 -7.56 6.38
CA GLU A 367 5.40 -7.48 5.58
C GLU A 367 5.21 -8.18 4.23
N MET A 368 5.71 -7.56 3.16
CA MET A 368 5.79 -8.17 1.83
C MET A 368 7.20 -8.02 1.30
N GLY A 369 7.77 -9.09 0.77
CA GLY A 369 9.15 -9.11 0.27
C GLY A 369 9.26 -9.61 -1.17
N TYR A 370 10.20 -9.05 -1.93
CA TYR A 370 10.62 -9.54 -3.24
C TYR A 370 12.09 -9.96 -3.19
N VAL A 371 12.40 -11.16 -3.71
CA VAL A 371 13.78 -11.68 -3.73
C VAL A 371 14.55 -11.14 -4.94
N ILE A 372 15.58 -10.32 -4.69
CA ILE A 372 16.48 -9.76 -5.71
C ILE A 372 17.59 -10.74 -6.08
N SER A 373 18.25 -11.33 -5.08
CA SER A 373 19.37 -12.28 -5.25
C SER A 373 19.37 -13.31 -4.12
N GLY A 374 20.02 -14.45 -4.33
CA GLY A 374 20.10 -15.53 -3.36
C GLY A 374 18.86 -16.40 -3.29
N CYS A 375 18.88 -17.29 -2.29
CA CYS A 375 17.77 -18.15 -1.96
C CYS A 375 17.69 -18.37 -0.45
N ALA A 376 16.49 -18.69 0.02
CA ALA A 376 16.25 -18.87 1.44
C ALA A 376 15.22 -19.97 1.69
N GLN A 377 15.24 -20.51 2.91
CA GLN A 377 14.10 -21.19 3.50
C GLN A 377 13.36 -20.21 4.40
N VAL A 378 12.04 -20.14 4.23
CA VAL A 378 11.13 -19.33 5.04
C VAL A 378 10.26 -20.27 5.87
N GLY A 379 10.05 -19.91 7.13
CA GLY A 379 9.04 -20.54 7.97
C GLY A 379 8.08 -19.51 8.55
N ILE A 380 6.80 -19.85 8.56
CA ILE A 380 5.71 -19.05 9.15
C ILE A 380 5.01 -19.90 10.19
N ILE A 381 4.89 -19.36 11.40
CA ILE A 381 4.23 -19.96 12.55
C ILE A 381 3.03 -19.08 12.92
N ASN A 382 1.84 -19.67 12.83
CA ASN A 382 0.59 -19.01 13.15
C ASN A 382 -0.34 -19.97 13.92
N THR A 383 -1.59 -19.56 14.13
CA THR A 383 -2.57 -20.35 14.90
C THR A 383 -2.99 -21.65 14.19
N GLN A 384 -2.68 -21.81 12.90
CA GLN A 384 -2.95 -23.01 12.11
C GLN A 384 -1.77 -24.00 12.09
N GLY A 385 -0.59 -23.59 12.55
CA GLY A 385 0.61 -24.42 12.61
C GLY A 385 1.81 -23.77 11.93
N THR A 386 2.73 -24.60 11.46
CA THR A 386 3.96 -24.18 10.79
C THR A 386 3.87 -24.48 9.30
N THR A 387 4.20 -23.48 8.47
CA THR A 387 4.34 -23.61 7.01
C THR A 387 5.76 -23.25 6.63
N GLU A 388 6.46 -24.14 5.93
CA GLU A 388 7.85 -23.93 5.49
C GLU A 388 7.96 -24.11 3.98
N PHE A 389 8.75 -23.25 3.34
CA PHE A 389 8.98 -23.29 1.90
C PHE A 389 10.28 -22.59 1.52
N ASN A 390 10.79 -22.90 0.34
CA ASN A 390 11.97 -22.25 -0.23
C ASN A 390 11.54 -21.09 -1.13
N ILE A 391 12.35 -20.03 -1.13
CA ILE A 391 12.18 -18.85 -1.99
C ILE A 391 13.43 -18.63 -2.84
N HIS A 392 13.23 -18.16 -4.06
CA HIS A 392 14.27 -17.89 -5.03
C HIS A 392 14.05 -16.52 -5.67
N ILE A 393 15.03 -16.07 -6.45
CA ILE A 393 14.98 -14.81 -7.19
C ILE A 393 13.65 -14.67 -7.95
N GLY A 394 12.99 -13.52 -7.75
CA GLY A 394 11.69 -13.21 -8.34
C GLY A 394 10.48 -13.64 -7.50
N ASP A 395 10.65 -14.48 -6.49
CA ASP A 395 9.54 -14.84 -5.61
C ASP A 395 9.09 -13.64 -4.75
N VAL A 396 7.78 -13.59 -4.49
CA VAL A 396 7.16 -12.62 -3.58
C VAL A 396 6.65 -13.36 -2.35
N VAL A 397 7.03 -12.88 -1.17
CA VAL A 397 6.59 -13.41 0.12
C VAL A 397 5.68 -12.43 0.85
N PHE A 398 4.75 -12.94 1.65
CA PHE A 398 3.84 -12.15 2.47
C PHE A 398 3.74 -12.72 3.88
N PHE A 399 3.97 -11.87 4.89
CA PHE A 399 3.86 -12.19 6.30
C PHE A 399 2.78 -11.32 6.95
N PRO A 400 1.64 -11.89 7.37
CA PRO A 400 0.62 -11.12 8.08
C PRO A 400 1.11 -10.57 9.42
N THR A 401 0.60 -9.40 9.83
CA THR A 401 0.92 -8.79 11.13
C THR A 401 0.72 -9.80 12.28
N GLY A 402 1.67 -9.82 13.22
CA GLY A 402 1.63 -10.70 14.39
C GLY A 402 1.93 -12.18 14.11
N THR A 403 2.18 -12.58 12.87
CA THR A 403 2.64 -13.94 12.57
C THR A 403 4.15 -14.07 12.78
N GLN A 404 4.55 -15.09 13.54
CA GLN A 404 5.96 -15.34 13.76
C GLN A 404 6.56 -15.96 12.50
N HIS A 405 7.68 -15.44 12.02
CA HIS A 405 8.33 -15.95 10.82
C HIS A 405 9.85 -15.80 10.91
N TYR A 406 10.56 -16.56 10.09
CA TYR A 406 12.02 -16.54 9.99
C TYR A 406 12.45 -16.69 8.53
N ILE A 407 13.65 -16.20 8.22
CA ILE A 407 14.26 -16.32 6.88
C ILE A 407 15.69 -16.79 7.05
N LYS A 408 15.96 -18.01 6.59
CA LYS A 408 17.28 -18.64 6.65
C LYS A 408 17.90 -18.63 5.26
N SER A 409 19.04 -17.96 5.07
CA SER A 409 19.79 -18.06 3.83
C SER A 409 20.26 -19.51 3.63
N THR A 410 20.05 -20.05 2.43
CA THR A 410 20.39 -21.44 2.09
C THR A 410 21.33 -21.56 0.90
N CYS A 411 21.62 -20.46 0.22
CA CYS A 411 22.53 -20.38 -0.91
C CYS A 411 23.93 -19.89 -0.50
N ASP A 412 24.91 -20.13 -1.37
CA ASP A 412 26.28 -19.67 -1.14
C ASP A 412 26.45 -18.15 -1.27
N GLU A 413 25.58 -17.50 -2.04
CA GLU A 413 25.51 -16.06 -2.18
C GLU A 413 24.62 -15.41 -1.12
N ASP A 414 24.87 -14.12 -0.84
CA ASP A 414 24.00 -13.34 0.04
C ASP A 414 22.57 -13.29 -0.51
N LEU A 415 21.61 -13.46 0.39
CA LEU A 415 20.20 -13.21 0.11
C LEU A 415 19.94 -11.70 0.21
N LEU A 416 19.30 -11.13 -0.81
CA LEU A 416 18.83 -9.74 -0.80
C LEU A 416 17.34 -9.69 -1.09
N LEU A 417 16.58 -9.12 -0.17
CA LEU A 417 15.17 -8.80 -0.36
C LEU A 417 14.95 -7.28 -0.34
N ILE A 418 13.96 -6.86 -1.12
CA ILE A 418 13.30 -5.57 -0.92
C ILE A 418 11.99 -5.84 -0.19
N LEU A 419 11.80 -5.21 0.96
CA LEU A 419 10.64 -5.39 1.81
C LEU A 419 9.79 -4.12 1.83
N ALA A 420 8.49 -4.31 1.99
CA ALA A 420 7.54 -3.26 2.30
C ALA A 420 6.74 -3.64 3.56
N PHE A 421 6.42 -2.64 4.37
CA PHE A 421 5.70 -2.79 5.63
C PHE A 421 4.46 -1.91 5.64
N SER A 422 3.30 -2.49 5.94
CA SER A 422 2.02 -1.77 6.00
C SER A 422 1.86 -0.99 7.31
N THR A 423 2.70 0.03 7.53
CA THR A 423 2.66 0.86 8.73
C THR A 423 2.89 2.34 8.41
N GLU A 424 2.02 3.18 8.98
CA GLU A 424 2.12 4.65 8.93
C GLU A 424 3.05 5.22 10.02
N ASP A 425 3.48 4.35 10.93
CA ASP A 425 4.33 4.67 12.07
C ASP A 425 5.69 3.97 11.93
N GLN A 426 6.62 4.24 12.85
CA GLN A 426 7.87 3.51 12.92
C GLN A 426 7.60 2.00 13.12
N LEU A 427 8.29 1.15 12.35
CA LEU A 427 8.14 -0.30 12.42
C LEU A 427 8.46 -0.83 13.84
N GLN A 428 7.61 -1.71 14.35
CA GLN A 428 7.79 -2.34 15.67
C GLN A 428 7.90 -3.84 15.51
N THR A 429 9.06 -4.38 15.87
CA THR A 429 9.41 -5.78 15.74
C THR A 429 9.75 -6.36 17.11
N LEU A 430 9.42 -7.64 17.33
CA LEU A 430 9.87 -8.40 18.49
C LEU A 430 10.53 -9.70 18.04
N ASP A 431 11.77 -9.87 18.46
CA ASP A 431 12.58 -11.03 18.14
C ASP A 431 12.49 -12.11 19.23
N MET A 432 12.78 -13.35 18.85
CA MET A 432 12.61 -14.51 19.73
C MET A 432 13.53 -14.53 20.94
N ASP A 433 14.78 -14.14 20.76
CA ASP A 433 15.73 -14.02 21.86
C ASP A 433 15.28 -12.98 22.90
N ASP A 434 14.76 -11.83 22.45
CA ASP A 434 14.24 -10.77 23.31
C ASP A 434 13.08 -11.24 24.19
N TYR A 435 12.02 -11.82 23.60
CA TYR A 435 10.86 -12.22 24.40
C TYR A 435 11.12 -13.45 25.26
N LEU A 436 12.00 -14.37 24.83
CA LEU A 436 12.45 -15.47 25.68
C LEU A 436 13.27 -14.95 26.86
N GLN A 437 14.17 -13.99 26.63
CA GLN A 437 14.98 -13.39 27.69
C GLN A 437 14.15 -12.53 28.66
N ALA A 438 13.10 -11.89 28.18
CA ALA A 438 12.17 -11.11 29.01
C ALA A 438 11.27 -12.01 29.88
N THR A 439 10.99 -13.23 29.44
CA THR A 439 10.15 -14.17 30.20
C THR A 439 10.92 -14.75 31.38
N ALA A 440 10.34 -14.66 32.58
CA ALA A 440 11.00 -15.16 33.79
C ALA A 440 11.30 -16.67 33.69
N ASP A 441 12.52 -17.09 34.05
CA ASP A 441 12.98 -18.48 33.90
C ASP A 441 12.04 -19.52 34.54
N HIS A 442 11.36 -19.18 35.65
CA HIS A 442 10.44 -20.12 36.31
C HIS A 442 9.15 -20.33 35.52
N ILE A 443 8.70 -19.32 34.75
CA ILE A 443 7.60 -19.45 33.80
C ILE A 443 8.02 -20.33 32.63
N LEU A 444 9.20 -20.09 32.06
CA LEU A 444 9.76 -20.95 31.01
C LEU A 444 9.93 -22.39 31.49
N ALA A 445 10.38 -22.59 32.74
CA ALA A 445 10.49 -23.91 33.35
C ALA A 445 9.17 -24.66 33.42
N GLN A 446 8.08 -23.96 33.77
CA GLN A 446 6.74 -24.53 33.77
C GLN A 446 6.25 -24.86 32.35
N LEU A 447 6.50 -23.98 31.38
CA LEU A 447 6.06 -24.17 29.99
C LEU A 447 6.77 -25.34 29.29
N PHE A 448 8.09 -25.44 29.45
CA PHE A 448 8.91 -26.41 28.72
C PHE A 448 9.27 -27.65 29.54
N PHE A 449 8.77 -27.78 30.77
CA PHE A 449 9.11 -28.85 31.70
C PHE A 449 10.63 -29.04 31.87
N LYS A 450 11.40 -27.94 31.81
CA LYS A 450 12.86 -27.92 31.92
C LYS A 450 13.26 -27.26 33.24
N LYS A 451 14.31 -27.77 33.91
CA LYS A 451 14.80 -27.17 35.16
C LYS A 451 15.13 -25.69 34.94
N GLN A 452 14.72 -24.82 35.87
CA GLN A 452 14.92 -23.37 35.77
C GLN A 452 16.38 -22.97 35.48
N SER A 453 17.34 -23.66 36.10
CA SER A 453 18.77 -23.41 35.89
C SER A 453 19.24 -23.63 34.45
N GLU A 454 18.51 -24.43 33.66
CA GLU A 454 18.86 -24.71 32.27
C GLU A 454 18.63 -23.52 31.34
N PHE A 455 17.72 -22.60 31.67
CA PHE A 455 17.49 -21.40 30.86
C PHE A 455 18.66 -20.41 30.95
N LYS A 456 19.51 -20.53 31.98
CA LYS A 456 20.77 -19.78 32.06
C LYS A 456 21.80 -20.19 31.00
N LYS A 457 21.57 -21.30 30.28
CA LYS A 457 22.41 -21.72 29.15
C LYS A 457 22.07 -20.99 27.85
N ILE A 458 20.93 -20.30 27.78
CA ILE A 458 20.61 -19.40 26.65
C ILE A 458 21.45 -18.13 26.87
N PRO A 459 22.33 -17.77 25.91
CA PRO A 459 23.18 -16.61 26.05
C PRO A 459 22.35 -15.32 26.07
N LYS A 460 22.86 -14.30 26.76
CA LYS A 460 22.37 -12.92 26.66
C LYS A 460 23.32 -12.14 25.79
N PHE A 461 22.88 -11.74 24.60
CA PHE A 461 23.69 -10.99 23.67
C PHE A 461 23.79 -9.52 24.10
N LYS A 462 24.94 -8.90 23.82
CA LYS A 462 25.15 -7.46 24.07
C LYS A 462 24.81 -6.60 22.85
N GLU A 463 24.83 -7.22 21.69
CA GLU A 463 24.51 -6.66 20.39
C GLU A 463 23.24 -7.32 19.88
N ASP A 464 22.49 -6.58 19.07
CA ASP A 464 21.24 -7.03 18.46
C ASP A 464 21.50 -8.23 17.53
N GLN A 465 20.69 -9.29 17.67
CA GLN A 465 20.81 -10.55 16.91
C GLN A 465 19.72 -10.70 15.85
N ALA A 466 19.08 -9.61 15.43
CA ALA A 466 18.02 -9.66 14.41
C ALA A 466 18.41 -10.49 13.19
N ILE A 467 19.66 -10.38 12.73
CA ILE A 467 20.25 -11.30 11.78
C ILE A 467 21.50 -11.91 12.40
N ASN A 468 21.49 -13.22 12.65
CA ASN A 468 22.59 -13.92 13.30
C ASN A 468 23.25 -14.97 12.40
N LEU A 469 24.41 -15.44 12.85
CA LEU A 469 25.17 -16.54 12.29
C LEU A 469 25.08 -17.76 13.23
N PRO A 470 25.21 -18.99 12.70
CA PRO A 470 25.06 -20.23 13.45
C PRO A 470 26.09 -20.45 14.57
#